data_AF-A0A2S2PK61-F1
#
_entry.id   AF-A0A2S2PK61-F1
#
_cell.length_a   1.000
_cell.length_b   1.000
_cell.length_c   1.000
_cell.angle_alpha   90.00
_cell.angle_beta   90.00
_cell.angle_gamma   90.00
#
_symmetry.space_group_name_H-M   'P 1'
#
loop_
_entity.id
_entity.type
_entity.pdbx_description
1 polymer ?
#
loop_
_entity_poly.entity_id
_entity_poly.type
_entity_poly.pdbx_seq_one_letter_code
_entity_poly.pdbx_strand_id
1 'polypeptide(L)'
;SLSEDESSVIRTRHEEFVKSMSLITLDNNPITQTTVAGKMFAELLSKNILSMEAITQGIDAVLKNWNDYLMDNPQFFSHIAAIIAPLLLSQNASFDFNNLKVLCTSIRPDNSSKFFIEVLNKILSSKE
;
A
#
# COMPACT_ATOMS: atom_id res chain seq x y z
N SER A 1 -27.45 -12.17 -0.50
CA SER A 1 -27.94 -12.78 0.76
C SER A 1 -27.36 -12.00 1.95
N LEU A 2 -27.92 -12.11 3.17
CA LEU A 2 -27.39 -11.39 4.36
C LEU A 2 -25.90 -11.67 4.64
N SER A 3 -25.40 -12.86 4.28
CA SER A 3 -23.99 -13.24 4.45
C SER A 3 -23.04 -12.55 3.45
N GLU A 4 -23.50 -12.26 2.23
CA GLU A 4 -22.73 -11.47 1.25
C GLU A 4 -22.60 -10.02 1.71
N ASP A 5 -23.65 -9.51 2.37
CA ASP A 5 -23.72 -8.15 2.87
C ASP A 5 -22.72 -7.94 4.03
N GLU A 6 -22.69 -8.86 5.01
CA GLU A 6 -21.71 -8.85 6.11
C GLU A 6 -20.27 -8.98 5.62
N SER A 7 -20.02 -9.88 4.67
CA SER A 7 -18.69 -10.05 4.05
C SER A 7 -18.23 -8.77 3.34
N SER A 8 -19.13 -8.11 2.60
CA SER A 8 -18.82 -6.84 1.94
C SER A 8 -18.52 -5.72 2.95
N VAL A 9 -19.29 -5.64 4.04
CA VAL A 9 -19.10 -4.63 5.09
C VAL A 9 -17.76 -4.81 5.79
N ILE A 10 -17.36 -6.05 6.09
CA ILE A 10 -16.04 -6.36 6.67
C ILE A 10 -14.92 -5.98 5.70
N ARG A 11 -15.05 -6.33 4.42
CA ARG A 11 -14.07 -5.97 3.39
C ARG A 11 -13.89 -4.45 3.31
N THR A 12 -14.97 -3.68 3.27
CA THR A 12 -14.91 -2.21 3.24
C THR A 12 -14.23 -1.62 4.49
N ARG A 13 -14.41 -2.22 5.68
CA ARG A 13 -13.72 -1.78 6.89
C ARG A 13 -12.22 -2.06 6.83
N HIS A 14 -11.80 -3.20 6.29
CA HIS A 14 -10.38 -3.51 6.10
C HIS A 14 -9.71 -2.60 5.06
N GLU A 15 -10.42 -2.27 3.98
CA GLU A 15 -9.96 -1.29 2.98
C GLU A 15 -9.76 0.09 3.62
N GLU A 16 -10.74 0.57 4.38
CA GLU A 16 -10.66 1.87 5.05
C GLU A 16 -9.57 1.89 6.14
N PHE A 17 -9.37 0.77 6.84
CA PHE A 17 -8.26 0.61 7.78
C PHE A 17 -6.91 0.79 7.08
N VAL A 18 -6.69 0.08 5.97
CA VAL A 18 -5.44 0.16 5.19
C VAL A 18 -5.21 1.59 4.71
N LYS A 19 -6.23 2.20 4.10
CA LYS A 19 -6.19 3.59 3.63
C LYS A 19 -5.85 4.56 4.76
N SER A 20 -6.56 4.48 5.89
CA SER A 20 -6.34 5.38 7.04
C SER A 20 -4.93 5.26 7.60
N MET A 21 -4.44 4.02 7.78
CA MET A 21 -3.08 3.78 8.27
C MET A 21 -2.01 4.27 7.28
N SER A 22 -2.23 4.13 5.97
CA SER A 22 -1.35 4.71 4.95
C SER A 22 -1.32 6.24 5.05
N LEU A 23 -2.46 6.91 5.19
CA LEU A 23 -2.51 8.37 5.30
C LEU A 23 -1.88 8.89 6.61
N ILE A 24 -2.19 8.28 7.75
CA ILE A 24 -1.62 8.67 9.05
C ILE A 24 -0.09 8.57 9.03
N THR A 25 0.46 7.57 8.34
CA THR A 25 1.93 7.42 8.26
C THR A 25 2.57 8.35 7.24
N LEU A 26 1.82 8.85 6.25
CA LEU A 26 2.28 9.89 5.33
C LEU A 26 2.39 11.26 6.02
N ASP A 27 1.45 11.60 6.89
CA ASP A 27 1.39 12.92 7.56
C ASP A 27 2.52 13.11 8.58
N ASN A 28 2.97 12.03 9.21
CA ASN A 28 3.92 12.08 10.32
C ASN A 28 5.40 12.10 9.89
N ASN A 29 5.69 11.87 8.60
CA ASN A 29 6.90 12.24 7.85
C ASN A 29 8.29 11.76 8.36
N PRO A 30 8.43 10.55 8.93
CA PRO A 30 9.61 9.78 8.56
C PRO A 30 9.22 8.51 7.80
N ILE A 31 9.99 8.22 6.76
CA ILE A 31 9.91 6.97 5.97
C ILE A 31 9.97 5.68 6.82
N THR A 32 10.49 5.79 8.03
CA THR A 32 10.46 4.73 9.04
C THR A 32 9.03 4.33 9.41
N GLN A 33 8.10 5.27 9.55
CA GLN A 33 6.71 4.98 9.92
C GLN A 33 5.93 4.34 8.79
N THR A 34 6.14 4.78 7.55
CA THR A 34 5.52 4.15 6.37
C THR A 34 6.04 2.72 6.17
N THR A 35 7.32 2.48 6.43
CA THR A 35 7.90 1.13 6.47
C THR A 35 7.26 0.25 7.56
N VAL A 36 7.00 0.81 8.75
CA VAL A 36 6.32 0.09 9.84
C VAL A 36 4.90 -0.30 9.44
N ALA A 37 4.14 0.60 8.79
CA ALA A 37 2.82 0.26 8.26
C ALA A 37 2.89 -0.87 7.23
N GLY A 38 3.84 -0.82 6.30
CA GLY A 38 4.06 -1.91 5.33
C GLY A 38 4.33 -3.26 5.99
N LYS A 39 5.21 -3.30 7.00
CA LYS A 39 5.51 -4.51 7.78
C LYS A 39 4.27 -5.03 8.53
N MET A 40 3.49 -4.12 9.11
CA MET A 40 2.23 -4.47 9.77
C MET A 40 1.24 -5.10 8.79
N PHE A 41 1.05 -4.51 7.60
CA PHE A 41 0.17 -5.09 6.59
C PHE A 41 0.65 -6.46 6.13
N ALA A 42 1.96 -6.66 5.93
CA ALA A 42 2.52 -7.95 5.59
C ALA A 42 2.28 -9.02 6.67
N GLU A 43 2.38 -8.65 7.95
CA GLU A 43 2.10 -9.55 9.07
C GLU A 43 0.61 -9.87 9.20
N LEU A 44 -0.28 -8.88 9.01
CA LEU A 44 -1.72 -9.11 9.05
C LEU A 44 -2.19 -9.96 7.86
N LEU A 45 -1.56 -9.80 6.69
CA LEU A 45 -1.80 -10.64 5.51
C LEU A 45 -1.34 -12.07 5.75
N SER A 46 -0.15 -12.29 6.32
CA SER A 46 0.37 -13.64 6.61
C SER A 46 -0.50 -14.42 7.61
N LYS A 47 -1.19 -13.70 8.50
CA LYS A 47 -2.16 -14.27 9.46
C LYS A 47 -3.58 -14.39 8.91
N ASN A 48 -3.83 -14.05 7.64
CA ASN A 48 -5.17 -13.97 7.03
C ASN A 48 -6.15 -13.06 7.79
N ILE A 49 -5.64 -12.04 8.51
CA ILE A 49 -6.47 -11.03 9.17
C ILE A 49 -6.87 -9.95 8.16
N LEU A 50 -5.94 -9.52 7.32
CA LEU A 50 -6.22 -8.67 6.16
C LEU A 50 -6.14 -9.51 4.89
N SER A 51 -7.08 -9.28 3.97
CA SER A 51 -7.00 -9.86 2.63
C SER A 51 -6.09 -9.03 1.73
N MET A 52 -5.45 -9.70 0.77
CA MET A 52 -4.66 -9.04 -0.28
C MET A 52 -5.51 -8.05 -1.11
N GLU A 53 -6.78 -8.37 -1.34
CA GLU A 53 -7.74 -7.45 -1.98
C GLU A 53 -7.92 -6.18 -1.16
N ALA A 54 -8.18 -6.28 0.15
CA ALA A 54 -8.38 -5.12 1.01
C ALA A 54 -7.13 -4.24 1.10
N ILE A 55 -5.94 -4.85 1.14
CA ILE A 55 -4.67 -4.12 1.09
C ILE A 55 -4.51 -3.38 -0.24
N THR A 56 -4.76 -4.07 -1.35
CA THR A 56 -4.63 -3.47 -2.69
C THR A 56 -5.60 -2.30 -2.84
N GLN A 57 -6.88 -2.48 -2.52
CA GLN A 57 -7.91 -1.45 -2.65
C GLN A 57 -7.70 -0.27 -1.69
N GLY A 58 -7.26 -0.52 -0.46
CA GLY A 58 -6.97 0.55 0.50
C GLY A 58 -5.82 1.45 0.04
N ILE A 59 -4.72 0.86 -0.46
CA ILE A 59 -3.59 1.63 -1.02
C ILE A 59 -3.99 2.31 -2.34
N ASP A 60 -4.76 1.63 -3.17
CA ASP A 60 -5.30 2.17 -4.43
C ASP A 60 -6.13 3.44 -4.21
N ALA A 61 -6.95 3.47 -3.15
CA ALA A 61 -7.73 4.64 -2.78
C ALA A 61 -6.86 5.86 -2.40
N VAL A 62 -5.68 5.62 -1.81
CA VAL A 62 -4.69 6.69 -1.55
C VAL A 62 -4.07 7.15 -2.87
N LEU A 63 -3.65 6.21 -3.73
CA LEU A 63 -3.04 6.51 -5.02
C LEU A 63 -3.99 7.24 -5.97
N LYS A 64 -5.30 6.98 -5.96
CA LYS A 64 -6.28 7.71 -6.80
C LYS A 64 -6.28 9.22 -6.55
N ASN A 65 -5.92 9.65 -5.34
CA ASN A 65 -5.84 11.06 -4.95
C ASN A 65 -4.37 11.54 -4.91
N TRP A 66 -3.46 10.88 -5.64
CA TRP A 66 -2.02 11.17 -5.62
C TRP A 66 -1.68 12.64 -5.85
N ASN A 67 -2.44 13.36 -6.68
CA ASN A 67 -2.14 14.73 -7.04
C ASN A 67 -2.25 15.67 -5.83
N ASP A 68 -3.24 15.42 -4.97
CA ASP A 68 -3.48 16.23 -3.78
C ASP A 68 -2.35 16.01 -2.77
N TYR A 69 -1.97 14.75 -2.54
CA TYR A 69 -0.89 14.42 -1.62
C TYR A 69 0.50 14.81 -2.12
N LEU A 70 0.74 14.78 -3.44
CA LEU A 70 2.03 15.14 -4.01
C LEU A 70 2.35 16.62 -3.85
N MET A 71 1.34 17.50 -3.79
CA MET A 71 1.53 18.94 -3.56
C MET A 71 2.13 19.21 -2.17
N ASP A 72 1.63 18.52 -1.14
CA ASP A 72 2.06 18.70 0.24
C ASP A 72 3.26 17.81 0.61
N ASN A 73 3.42 16.68 -0.09
CA ASN A 73 4.48 15.71 0.15
C ASN A 73 5.20 15.34 -1.16
N PRO A 74 6.29 16.03 -1.53
CA PRO A 74 7.07 15.71 -2.73
C PRO A 74 7.66 14.29 -2.74
N GLN A 75 7.77 13.65 -1.56
CA GLN A 75 8.25 12.27 -1.39
C GLN A 75 7.11 11.24 -1.37
N PHE A 76 5.87 11.64 -1.69
CA PHE A 76 4.68 10.79 -1.64
C PHE A 76 4.90 9.40 -2.24
N PHE A 77 5.41 9.30 -3.48
CA PHE A 77 5.65 7.99 -4.10
C PHE A 77 6.71 7.16 -3.39
N SER A 78 7.76 7.79 -2.84
CA SER A 78 8.77 7.10 -2.04
C SER A 78 8.19 6.56 -0.73
N HIS A 79 7.26 7.30 -0.13
CA HIS A 79 6.55 6.88 1.08
C HIS A 79 5.56 5.74 0.83
N ILE A 80 4.77 5.80 -0.24
CA ILE A 80 3.92 4.66 -0.64
C ILE A 80 4.78 3.45 -0.98
N ALA A 81 5.91 3.64 -1.67
CA ALA A 81 6.83 2.56 -1.96
C ALA A 81 7.39 1.87 -0.70
N ALA A 82 7.62 2.64 0.37
CA ALA A 82 8.03 2.10 1.67
C ALA A 82 6.94 1.25 2.36
N ILE A 83 5.66 1.47 2.06
CA ILE A 83 4.55 0.61 2.50
C ILE A 83 4.53 -0.68 1.67
N ILE A 84 4.78 -0.59 0.36
CA ILE A 84 4.68 -1.73 -0.57
C ILE A 84 5.87 -2.68 -0.49
N ALA A 85 7.09 -2.17 -0.32
CA ALA A 85 8.28 -3.02 -0.33
C ALA A 85 8.24 -4.16 0.70
N PRO A 86 7.85 -3.94 1.98
CA PRO A 86 7.68 -5.02 2.94
C PRO A 86 6.67 -6.10 2.53
N LEU A 87 5.59 -5.72 1.82
CA LEU A 87 4.60 -6.67 1.30
C LEU A 87 5.21 -7.60 0.25
N LEU A 88 6.02 -7.06 -0.66
CA LEU A 88 6.71 -7.81 -1.72
C LEU A 88 7.89 -8.65 -1.21
N LEU A 89 8.52 -8.25 -0.11
CA LEU A 89 9.66 -8.95 0.48
C LEU A 89 9.25 -10.06 1.45
N SER A 90 8.02 -10.03 1.96
CA SER A 90 7.55 -11.00 2.93
C SER A 90 7.35 -12.37 2.27
N GLN A 91 8.10 -13.38 2.74
CA GLN A 91 8.01 -14.75 2.25
C GLN A 91 6.67 -15.44 2.59
N ASN A 92 5.96 -14.90 3.58
CA ASN A 92 4.71 -15.46 4.10
C ASN A 92 3.47 -14.68 3.63
N ALA A 93 3.65 -13.62 2.83
CA ALA A 93 2.58 -12.83 2.27
C ALA A 93 2.41 -13.15 0.78
N SER A 94 1.17 -13.24 0.31
CA SER A 94 0.86 -13.54 -1.10
C SER A 94 0.80 -12.29 -2.00
N PHE A 95 1.40 -11.18 -1.59
CA PHE A 95 1.36 -9.93 -2.35
C PHE A 95 2.42 -9.97 -3.45
N ASP A 96 2.00 -9.90 -4.71
CA ASP A 96 2.88 -10.12 -5.86
C ASP A 96 2.96 -8.93 -6.83
N PHE A 97 3.66 -9.13 -7.96
CA PHE A 97 3.78 -8.11 -9.01
C PHE A 97 2.45 -7.78 -9.69
N ASN A 98 1.45 -8.68 -9.70
CA ASN A 98 0.14 -8.37 -10.25
C ASN A 98 -0.60 -7.37 -9.36
N ASN A 99 -0.46 -7.49 -8.04
CA ASN A 99 -0.98 -6.48 -7.12
C ASN A 99 -0.32 -5.11 -7.33
N LEU A 100 1.00 -5.08 -7.44
CA LEU A 100 1.73 -3.84 -7.76
C LEU A 100 1.28 -3.24 -9.10
N LYS A 101 1.07 -4.08 -10.12
CA LYS A 101 0.57 -3.64 -11.43
C LYS A 101 -0.79 -2.95 -11.30
N VAL A 102 -1.72 -3.48 -10.50
CA VAL A 102 -3.02 -2.84 -10.25
C VAL A 102 -2.82 -1.43 -9.69
N LEU A 103 -1.97 -1.27 -8.68
CA LEU A 103 -1.68 0.04 -8.09
C LEU A 103 -1.11 1.04 -9.11
N CYS A 104 -0.27 0.58 -10.03
CA CYS A 104 0.28 1.41 -11.10
C CYS A 104 -0.78 1.93 -12.10
N THR A 105 -1.93 1.26 -12.22
CA THR A 105 -3.01 1.70 -13.15
C THR A 105 -3.81 2.89 -12.64
N SER A 106 -3.73 3.21 -11.34
CA SER A 106 -4.50 4.29 -10.71
C SER A 106 -3.82 5.65 -10.74
N ILE A 107 -2.62 5.74 -11.32
CA ILE A 107 -1.84 6.98 -11.45
C ILE A 107 -1.45 7.23 -12.91
N ARG A 108 -1.08 8.47 -13.25
CA ARG A 108 -0.65 8.81 -14.61
C ARG A 108 0.61 8.01 -15.02
N PRO A 109 0.78 7.63 -16.30
CA PRO A 109 1.87 6.74 -16.72
C PRO A 109 3.29 7.19 -16.32
N ASP A 110 3.55 8.50 -16.33
CA ASP A 110 4.82 9.09 -15.90
C ASP A 110 5.05 8.89 -14.39
N ASN A 111 4.00 9.05 -13.59
CA ASN A 111 4.03 8.77 -12.16
C ASN A 111 4.04 7.27 -11.85
N SER A 112 3.40 6.41 -12.67
CA SER A 112 3.49 4.95 -12.54
C SER A 112 4.94 4.49 -12.65
N SER A 113 5.69 5.04 -13.61
CA SER A 113 7.10 4.73 -13.81
C SER A 113 7.94 5.17 -12.60
N LYS A 114 7.73 6.40 -12.10
CA LYS A 114 8.42 6.90 -10.90
C LYS A 114 8.12 6.05 -9.67
N PHE A 115 6.84 5.77 -9.42
CA PHE A 115 6.40 4.94 -8.29
C PHE A 115 7.00 3.54 -8.34
N PHE A 116 6.99 2.91 -9.51
CA PHE A 116 7.60 1.59 -9.68
C PHE A 116 9.11 1.60 -9.39
N ILE A 117 9.84 2.62 -9.86
CA ILE A 117 11.27 2.80 -9.56
C ILE A 117 11.48 2.97 -8.05
N GLU A 118 10.66 3.76 -7.37
CA GLU A 118 10.73 3.92 -5.91
C GLU A 118 10.54 2.58 -5.19
N VAL A 119 9.58 1.76 -5.60
CA VAL A 119 9.36 0.41 -5.04
C VAL A 119 10.61 -0.46 -5.22
N LEU A 120 11.19 -0.49 -6.41
CA LEU A 120 12.42 -1.24 -6.68
C LEU A 120 13.58 -0.74 -5.81
N ASN A 121 13.75 0.58 -5.69
CA ASN A 121 14.79 1.15 -4.84
C ASN A 121 14.63 0.71 -3.38
N LYS A 122 13.41 0.72 -2.83
CA LYS A 122 13.18 0.23 -1.45
C LYS A 122 13.49 -1.26 -1.28
N ILE A 123 13.16 -2.08 -2.27
CA ILE A 123 13.47 -3.53 -2.27
C ILE A 123 14.99 -3.77 -2.35
N LEU A 124 15.71 -2.97 -3.12
CA LEU A 124 17.16 -3.09 -3.25
C LEU A 124 17.87 -2.63 -1.98
N SER A 125 17.47 -1.49 -1.42
CA SER A 125 18.04 -0.94 -0.18
C SER A 125 17.70 -1.76 1.07
N SER A 126 16.71 -2.65 1.04
CA SER A 126 16.41 -3.52 2.19
C SER A 126 17.36 -4.72 2.32
N LYS A 127 18.21 -4.95 1.31
CA LYS A 127 19.20 -6.02 1.28
C LYS A 127 20.60 -5.56 1.73
N GLU A 128 20.78 -4.25 1.84
CA GLU A 128 21.97 -3.60 2.42
C GLU A 128 21.79 -3.47 3.94
#